data_AF-A0A924CS93-F1
#
_entry.id   AF-A0A924CS93-F1
#
_cell.length_a   1.000
_cell.length_b   1.000
_cell.length_c   1.000
_cell.angle_alpha   90.00
_cell.angle_beta   90.00
_cell.angle_gamma   90.00
#
_symmetry.space_group_name_H-M   'P 1'
#
loop_
_entity.id
_entity.type
_entity.pdbx_description
1 polymer ?
#
loop_
_entity_poly.entity_id
_entity_poly.type
_entity_poly.pdbx_seq_one_letter_code
_entity_poly.pdbx_strand_id
1 'polypeptide(L)'
;LDKTTQNQLARGKRLREILKQSQFSPLLLHEQVAVIYAGINGYLDDIDAEKVVAFNMGLREYLKTSKAKYVEIVQGKKVLDDEAEGLLKEGITEYKKAFAA
;
A
#
# COMPACT_ATOMS: atom_id res chain seq x y z
N LEU A 1 -9.71 -4.90 26.87
CA LEU A 1 -10.26 -4.57 25.53
C LEU A 1 -10.62 -5.85 24.84
N ASP A 2 -11.79 -5.92 24.21
CA ASP A 2 -12.18 -6.99 23.30
C ASP A 2 -11.28 -6.99 22.04
N LYS A 3 -11.20 -8.15 21.38
CA LYS A 3 -10.33 -8.39 20.22
C LYS A 3 -10.62 -7.44 19.05
N THR A 4 -11.89 -7.06 18.87
CA THR A 4 -12.30 -6.15 17.80
C THR A 4 -11.74 -4.75 18.01
N THR A 5 -11.84 -4.20 19.22
CA THR A 5 -11.23 -2.90 19.54
C THR A 5 -9.70 -2.94 19.46
N GLN A 6 -9.06 -4.04 19.88
CA GLN A 6 -7.61 -4.19 19.72
C GLN A 6 -7.18 -4.13 18.25
N ASN A 7 -7.89 -4.84 17.37
CA ASN A 7 -7.60 -4.84 15.93
C ASN A 7 -7.82 -3.46 15.30
N GLN A 8 -8.89 -2.75 15.68
CA GLN A 8 -9.14 -1.38 15.19
C GLN A 8 -8.02 -0.42 15.59
N LEU A 9 -7.56 -0.48 16.84
CA LEU A 9 -6.43 0.35 17.29
C LEU A 9 -5.13 -0.01 16.55
N ALA A 10 -4.88 -1.31 16.36
CA ALA A 10 -3.71 -1.80 15.65
C ALA A 10 -3.70 -1.32 14.18
N ARG A 11 -4.85 -1.33 13.50
CA ARG A 11 -4.99 -0.79 12.14
C ARG A 11 -4.89 0.73 12.12
N GLY A 12 -5.52 1.41 13.07
CA GLY A 12 -5.45 2.87 13.21
C GLY A 12 -4.01 3.38 13.38
N LYS A 13 -3.16 2.66 14.12
CA LYS A 13 -1.72 2.95 14.20
C LYS A 13 -1.06 2.88 12.83
N ARG A 14 -1.28 1.80 12.06
CA ARG A 14 -0.68 1.61 10.73
C ARG A 14 -1.17 2.64 9.71
N LEU A 15 -2.46 3.00 9.75
CA LEU A 15 -3.02 4.05 8.90
C LEU A 15 -2.34 5.41 9.15
N ARG A 16 -1.95 5.72 10.39
CA ARG A 16 -1.17 6.94 10.67
C ARG A 16 0.24 6.86 10.11
N GLU A 17 0.89 5.70 10.19
CA GLU A 17 2.23 5.50 9.63
C GLU A 17 2.23 5.63 8.11
N ILE A 18 1.18 5.17 7.42
CA ILE A 18 0.99 5.35 5.98
C ILE A 18 1.04 6.82 5.55
N LEU A 19 0.51 7.72 6.38
CA LEU A 19 0.43 9.14 6.06
C LEU A 19 1.76 9.88 6.28
N LYS A 20 2.78 9.23 6.84
CA LYS A 20 4.11 9.83 7.00
C LYS A 20 4.81 9.90 5.66
N GLN A 21 5.24 11.11 5.29
CA GLN A 21 6.00 11.38 4.07
C GLN A 21 7.27 12.13 4.42
N SER A 22 8.38 11.73 3.80
CA SER A 22 9.63 12.48 3.87
C SER A 22 9.46 13.84 3.19
N GLN A 23 10.19 14.84 3.67
CA GLN A 23 10.18 16.16 3.06
C GLN A 23 10.61 16.08 1.58
N PHE A 24 9.97 16.87 0.72
CA PHE A 24 10.23 16.95 -0.72
C PHE A 24 10.02 15.62 -1.50
N SER A 25 9.20 14.71 -0.96
CA SER A 25 8.86 13.44 -1.62
C SER A 25 7.37 13.39 -2.00
N PRO A 26 6.92 14.18 -3.01
CA PRO A 26 5.54 14.11 -3.47
C PRO A 26 5.21 12.72 -4.03
N LEU A 27 4.02 12.21 -3.73
CA LEU A 27 3.54 10.93 -4.26
C LEU A 27 2.70 11.13 -5.51
N LEU A 28 2.91 10.29 -6.52
CA LEU A 28 2.07 10.25 -7.71
C LEU A 28 0.72 9.61 -7.40
N LEU A 29 -0.29 9.87 -8.24
CA LEU A 29 -1.66 9.38 -8.01
C LEU A 29 -1.72 7.86 -7.79
N HIS A 30 -1.08 7.08 -8.67
CA HIS A 30 -1.09 5.62 -8.57
C HIS A 30 -0.40 5.10 -7.30
N GLU A 31 0.61 5.81 -6.79
CA GLU A 31 1.30 5.48 -5.55
C GLU A 31 0.42 5.76 -4.34
N GLN A 32 -0.26 6.91 -4.32
CA GLN A 32 -1.20 7.26 -3.27
C GLN A 32 -2.35 6.26 -3.20
N VAL A 33 -2.93 5.91 -4.36
CA VAL A 33 -4.00 4.91 -4.47
C VAL A 33 -3.52 3.56 -3.92
N ALA A 34 -2.35 3.09 -4.33
CA ALA A 34 -1.81 1.80 -3.88
C ALA A 34 -1.61 1.75 -2.36
N VAL A 35 -1.00 2.79 -1.80
CA VAL A 35 -0.67 2.87 -0.37
C VAL A 35 -1.95 2.95 0.49
N ILE A 36 -2.93 3.74 0.08
CA ILE A 36 -4.22 3.84 0.79
C ILE A 36 -4.97 2.51 0.68
N TYR A 37 -5.02 1.92 -0.51
CA TYR A 37 -5.68 0.64 -0.76
C TYR A 37 -5.11 -0.48 0.12
N ALA A 38 -3.78 -0.54 0.26
CA ALA A 38 -3.12 -1.51 1.14
C ALA A 38 -3.55 -1.33 2.61
N GLY A 39 -3.65 -0.08 3.08
CA GLY A 39 -4.04 0.25 4.45
C GLY A 39 -5.49 -0.07 4.79
N ILE A 40 -6.45 0.31 3.94
CA ILE A 40 -7.88 0.13 4.23
C ILE A 40 -8.32 -1.33 4.16
N ASN A 41 -7.70 -2.11 3.27
CA ASN A 41 -8.02 -3.52 3.07
C ASN A 41 -7.25 -4.48 3.99
N GLY A 42 -6.48 -3.95 4.96
CA GLY A 42 -5.82 -4.76 5.98
C GLY A 42 -4.58 -5.52 5.50
N TYR A 43 -4.01 -5.18 4.33
CA TYR A 43 -2.79 -5.84 3.83
C TYR A 43 -1.56 -5.57 4.68
N LEU A 44 -1.62 -4.57 5.58
CA LEU A 44 -0.54 -4.19 6.48
C LEU A 44 -0.72 -4.72 7.91
N ASP A 45 -1.81 -5.44 8.22
CA ASP A 45 -2.18 -5.81 9.60
C ASP A 45 -1.15 -6.74 10.28
N ASP A 46 -0.40 -7.50 9.50
CA ASP A 46 0.69 -8.40 9.92
C ASP A 46 2.09 -7.76 9.83
N ILE A 47 2.19 -6.54 9.32
CA ILE A 47 3.45 -5.77 9.31
C ILE A 47 3.53 -4.96 10.60
N ASP A 48 4.70 -4.93 11.23
CA ASP A 48 4.93 -4.06 12.38
C ASP A 48 4.76 -2.58 11.99
N ALA A 49 4.13 -1.78 12.86
CA ALA A 49 3.83 -0.38 12.59
C ALA A 49 5.09 0.42 12.21
N GLU A 50 6.23 0.14 12.84
CA GLU A 50 7.51 0.79 12.56
C GLU A 50 8.05 0.48 11.15
N LYS A 51 7.67 -0.67 10.58
CA LYS A 51 8.10 -1.11 9.25
C LYS A 51 7.17 -0.66 8.13
N VAL A 52 6.00 -0.09 8.45
CA VAL A 52 5.00 0.33 7.45
C VAL A 52 5.56 1.37 6.48
N VAL A 53 6.33 2.34 6.96
CA VAL A 53 6.93 3.38 6.11
C VAL A 53 7.89 2.75 5.09
N ALA A 54 8.77 1.85 5.53
CA ALA A 54 9.69 1.13 4.65
C ALA A 54 8.96 0.23 3.64
N PHE A 55 7.91 -0.47 4.10
CA PHE A 55 7.04 -1.27 3.23
C PHE A 55 6.42 -0.40 2.12
N ASN A 56 5.83 0.74 2.47
CA ASN A 56 5.20 1.63 1.49
C ASN A 56 6.21 2.15 0.46
N MET A 57 7.42 2.51 0.89
CA MET A 57 8.47 2.97 -0.01
C MET A 57 8.82 1.91 -1.05
N GLY A 58 9.08 0.68 -0.63
CA GLY A 58 9.43 -0.38 -1.58
C GLY A 58 8.24 -0.92 -2.37
N LEU A 59 7.01 -0.89 -1.83
CA LEU A 59 5.81 -1.24 -2.59
C LEU A 59 5.63 -0.31 -3.80
N ARG A 60 5.83 1.01 -3.60
CA ARG A 60 5.74 1.98 -4.70
C ARG A 60 6.76 1.68 -5.79
N GLU A 61 8.01 1.42 -5.41
CA GLU A 61 9.08 1.09 -6.36
C GLU A 61 8.80 -0.24 -7.07
N TYR A 62 8.28 -1.23 -6.35
CA TYR A 62 7.88 -2.52 -6.91
C TYR A 62 6.75 -2.37 -7.94
N LEU A 63 5.71 -1.59 -7.63
CA LEU A 63 4.60 -1.36 -8.57
C LEU A 63 5.07 -0.63 -9.83
N LYS A 64 5.99 0.33 -9.68
CA LYS A 64 6.58 1.07 -10.81
C LYS A 64 7.39 0.17 -11.73
N THR A 65 8.16 -0.77 -11.17
CA THR A 65 9.06 -1.64 -11.93
C THR A 65 8.39 -2.89 -12.46
N SER A 66 7.54 -3.53 -11.64
CA SER A 66 7.00 -4.87 -11.88
C SER A 66 5.54 -4.88 -12.31
N LYS A 67 4.79 -3.80 -12.07
CA LYS A 67 3.37 -3.66 -12.44
C LYS A 67 3.13 -2.36 -13.24
N ALA A 68 3.96 -2.09 -14.25
CA ALA A 68 3.86 -0.88 -15.09
C ALA A 68 2.45 -0.66 -15.68
N LYS A 69 1.75 -1.74 -16.05
CA LYS A 69 0.37 -1.68 -16.55
C LYS A 69 -0.62 -1.08 -15.55
N TYR A 70 -0.45 -1.34 -14.24
CA TYR A 70 -1.25 -0.69 -13.19
C TYR A 70 -1.01 0.82 -13.19
N VAL A 71 0.26 1.24 -13.33
CA VAL A 71 0.63 2.67 -13.38
C VAL A 71 -0.04 3.35 -14.57
N GLU A 72 0.02 2.74 -15.75
CA GLU A 72 -0.60 3.27 -16.98
C GLU A 72 -2.12 3.42 -16.85
N ILE A 73 -2.81 2.40 -16.33
CA ILE A 73 -4.27 2.43 -16.17
C ILE A 73 -4.66 3.53 -15.18
N VAL A 74 -4.04 3.56 -14.00
CA VAL A 74 -4.44 4.52 -12.95
C VAL A 74 -4.04 5.95 -13.29
N GLN A 75 -2.89 6.18 -13.93
CA GLN A 75 -2.52 7.53 -14.36
C GLN A 75 -3.32 8.01 -15.59
N GLY A 76 -3.57 7.13 -16.55
CA GLY A 76 -4.24 7.46 -17.80
C GLY A 76 -5.76 7.58 -17.63
N LYS A 77 -6.40 6.52 -17.14
CA LYS A 77 -7.86 6.46 -16.96
C LYS A 77 -8.34 7.18 -15.70
N LYS A 78 -7.46 7.38 -14.71
CA LYS A 78 -7.80 7.96 -13.38
C LYS A 78 -8.87 7.18 -12.63
N VAL A 79 -8.99 5.88 -12.93
CA VAL A 79 -9.94 4.96 -12.31
C VAL A 79 -9.17 3.71 -11.89
N LEU A 80 -9.53 3.16 -10.73
CA LEU A 80 -9.12 1.83 -10.32
C LEU A 80 -10.20 0.85 -10.84
N ASP A 81 -10.05 0.41 -12.08
CA ASP A 81 -10.94 -0.62 -12.66
C ASP A 81 -10.55 -2.02 -12.15
N ASP A 82 -11.38 -3.03 -12.44
CA ASP A 82 -11.17 -4.40 -11.95
C ASP A 82 -9.80 -4.96 -12.35
N GLU A 83 -9.31 -4.57 -13.53
CA GLU A 83 -7.99 -4.96 -14.03
C GLU A 83 -6.87 -4.32 -13.20
N ALA A 84 -6.92 -3.00 -12.97
CA ALA A 84 -5.95 -2.30 -12.13
C ALA A 84 -6.01 -2.79 -10.68
N GLU A 85 -7.20 -3.06 -10.14
CA GLU A 85 -7.35 -3.62 -8.79
C GLU A 85 -6.73 -5.02 -8.70
N GLY A 86 -6.93 -5.87 -9.70
CA GLY A 86 -6.30 -7.20 -9.78
C GLY A 86 -4.77 -7.10 -9.75
N LEU A 87 -4.19 -6.28 -10.63
CA LEU A 87 -2.75 -6.04 -10.69
C LEU A 87 -2.18 -5.47 -9.38
N LEU A 88 -2.93 -4.59 -8.72
CA LEU A 88 -2.55 -4.01 -7.44
C LEU A 88 -2.55 -5.07 -6.33
N LYS A 89 -3.60 -5.91 -6.24
CA LYS A 89 -3.68 -7.01 -5.26
C LYS A 89 -2.52 -8.00 -5.42
N GLU A 90 -2.23 -8.38 -6.66
CA GLU A 90 -1.09 -9.24 -6.98
C GLU A 90 0.22 -8.58 -6.55
N GLY A 91 0.43 -7.33 -6.94
CA GLY A 91 1.67 -6.61 -6.64
C GLY A 91 1.91 -6.43 -5.14
N ILE A 92 0.85 -6.13 -4.37
CA ILE A 92 0.93 -6.08 -2.91
C ILE A 92 1.30 -7.44 -2.34
N THR A 93 0.68 -8.52 -2.81
CA THR A 93 0.91 -9.88 -2.31
C THR A 93 2.32 -10.36 -2.62
N GLU A 94 2.80 -10.14 -3.84
CA GLU A 94 4.15 -10.49 -4.29
C GLU A 94 5.21 -9.71 -3.51
N TYR A 95 5.07 -8.39 -3.44
CA TYR A 95 6.02 -7.54 -2.72
C TYR A 95 6.03 -7.87 -1.22
N LYS A 96 4.88 -8.14 -0.62
CA LYS A 96 4.80 -8.52 0.79
C LYS A 96 5.53 -9.82 1.10
N LYS A 97 5.49 -10.81 0.22
CA LYS A 97 6.32 -12.02 0.35
C LYS A 97 7.81 -11.68 0.26
N ALA A 98 8.19 -10.82 -0.69
CA ALA A 98 9.58 -10.39 -0.85
C ALA A 98 10.09 -9.54 0.34
N PHE A 99 9.23 -8.75 0.98
CA PHE A 99 9.57 -7.93 2.14
C PHE A 99 9.69 -8.74 3.44
N ALA A 100 8.99 -9.87 3.53
CA ALA A 100 9.04 -10.77 4.68
C ALA A 100 10.20 -11.78 4.61
N ALA A 101 10.79 -11.96 3.42
CA ALA A 101 11.99 -12.77 3.19
C ALA A 101 13.26 -12.03 3.64
#